data_AF-A0A3Q3G269-F1
#
_entry.id   AF-A0A3Q3G269-F1
#
_cell.length_a   1.000
_cell.length_b   1.000
_cell.length_c   1.000
_cell.angle_alpha   90.00
_cell.angle_beta   90.00
_cell.angle_gamma   90.00
#
_symmetry.space_group_name_H-M   'P 1'
#
loop_
_entity.id
_entity.type
_entity.pdbx_description
1 polymer ?
#
loop_
_entity_poly.entity_id
_entity_poly.type
_entity_poly.pdbx_seq_one_letter_code
_entity_poly.pdbx_strand_id
1 'polypeptide(L)'
;METEEQARNRFQSELEFVQCLANPNYLNFLAQRGYLRERPFINYLKYLLYWKEPEYAKFLKYPHCLHMLELLQYEHFRKELVNAQCAKFIDEQQLLHWQHYSRKRTRLQQALAEQQQAPQQPPPHGNAAAK
;
A
#
# COMPACT_ATOMS: atom_id res chain seq x y z
N MET A 1 -4.81 11.41 -32.35
CA MET A 1 -5.65 11.17 -31.17
C MET A 1 -5.55 9.69 -30.83
N GLU A 2 -5.44 9.35 -29.55
CA GLU A 2 -5.49 7.95 -29.12
C GLU A 2 -6.90 7.39 -29.35
N THR A 3 -6.99 6.16 -29.86
CA THR A 3 -8.28 5.47 -30.03
C THR A 3 -8.80 4.91 -28.71
N GLU A 4 -10.11 4.70 -28.58
CA GLU A 4 -10.70 4.13 -27.36
C GLU A 4 -10.12 2.75 -27.01
N GLU A 5 -9.85 1.93 -28.03
CA GLU A 5 -9.22 0.63 -27.85
C GLU A 5 -7.79 0.74 -27.30
N GLN A 6 -6.99 1.67 -27.83
CA GLN A 6 -5.64 1.93 -27.32
C GLN A 6 -5.66 2.40 -25.87
N ALA A 7 -6.57 3.31 -25.52
CA ALA A 7 -6.73 3.80 -24.15
C ALA A 7 -7.12 2.67 -23.19
N ARG A 8 -8.02 1.78 -23.60
CA ARG A 8 -8.41 0.58 -22.83
C ARG A 8 -7.24 -0.38 -22.64
N ASN A 9 -6.47 -0.64 -23.70
CA ASN A 9 -5.33 -1.55 -23.64
C ASN A 9 -4.20 -0.99 -22.76
N ARG A 10 -3.94 0.32 -22.82
CA ARG A 10 -3.01 1.00 -21.92
C ARG A 10 -3.47 0.86 -20.47
N PHE A 11 -4.73 1.19 -20.17
CA PHE A 11 -5.29 1.09 -18.83
C PHE A 11 -5.14 -0.32 -18.25
N GLN A 12 -5.48 -1.35 -19.03
CA GLN A 12 -5.35 -2.74 -18.61
C GLN A 12 -3.89 -3.15 -18.38
N SER A 13 -2.99 -2.73 -19.29
CA SER A 13 -1.56 -3.02 -19.16
C SER A 13 -0.95 -2.35 -17.93
N GLU A 14 -1.33 -1.11 -17.64
CA GLU A 14 -0.92 -0.37 -16.44
C GLU A 14 -1.47 -1.03 -15.17
N LEU A 15 -2.74 -1.43 -15.18
CA LEU A 15 -3.39 -2.11 -14.06
C LEU A 15 -2.69 -3.43 -13.72
N GLU A 16 -2.38 -4.23 -14.74
CA GLU A 16 -1.66 -5.51 -14.57
C GLU A 16 -0.24 -5.25 -14.07
N PHE A 17 0.47 -4.31 -14.68
CA PHE A 17 1.83 -3.95 -14.30
C PHE A 17 1.92 -3.47 -12.84
N VAL A 18 1.05 -2.54 -12.42
CA VAL A 18 1.03 -2.05 -11.05
C VAL A 18 0.80 -3.20 -10.07
N GLN A 19 -0.13 -4.10 -10.36
CA GLN A 19 -0.37 -5.26 -9.51
C GLN A 19 0.81 -6.22 -9.43
N CYS A 20 1.59 -6.38 -10.51
CA CYS A 20 2.84 -7.16 -10.47
C CYS A 20 3.87 -6.60 -9.49
N LEU A 21 3.82 -5.31 -9.14
CA LEU A 21 4.71 -4.72 -8.14
C LEU A 21 4.49 -5.28 -6.73
N ALA A 22 3.37 -5.96 -6.46
CA ALA A 22 3.16 -6.64 -5.19
C ALA A 22 4.10 -7.85 -4.99
N ASN A 23 4.67 -8.42 -6.06
CA ASN A 23 5.54 -9.59 -6.00
C ASN A 23 7.01 -9.18 -5.76
N PRO A 24 7.61 -9.50 -4.59
CA PRO A 24 8.98 -9.11 -4.26
C PRO A 24 10.03 -9.68 -5.23
N ASN A 25 9.81 -10.89 -5.75
CA ASN A 25 10.72 -11.52 -6.71
C ASN A 25 10.71 -10.78 -8.05
N TYR A 26 9.55 -10.25 -8.47
CA TYR A 26 9.47 -9.44 -9.67
C TYR A 26 10.21 -8.09 -9.49
N LEU A 27 10.07 -7.46 -8.32
CA LEU A 27 10.84 -6.25 -8.00
C LEU A 27 12.35 -6.50 -7.99
N ASN A 28 12.79 -7.63 -7.43
CA ASN A 28 14.20 -8.04 -7.46
C ASN A 28 14.70 -8.24 -8.90
N PHE A 29 13.90 -8.92 -9.74
CA PHE A 29 14.20 -9.07 -11.16
C PHE A 29 14.36 -7.73 -11.87
N LEU A 30 13.43 -6.79 -11.66
CA LEU A 30 13.52 -5.44 -12.24
C LEU A 30 14.77 -4.69 -11.76
N ALA A 31 15.13 -4.83 -10.48
CA ALA A 31 16.30 -4.21 -9.88
C ALA A 31 17.61 -4.77 -10.46
N GLN A 32 17.72 -6.11 -10.57
CA GLN A 32 18.90 -6.80 -11.10
C GLN A 32 19.14 -6.48 -12.57
N ARG A 33 18.07 -6.32 -13.37
CA ARG A 33 18.16 -5.92 -14.78
C ARG A 33 18.49 -4.44 -14.98
N GLY A 34 18.46 -3.64 -13.91
CA GLY A 34 18.84 -2.22 -13.94
C GLY A 34 17.69 -1.25 -14.23
N TYR A 35 16.48 -1.72 -14.52
CA TYR A 35 15.32 -0.87 -14.83
C TYR A 35 15.02 0.16 -13.73
N LEU A 36 15.17 -0.24 -12.45
CA LEU A 36 14.93 0.64 -11.30
C LEU A 36 15.97 1.76 -11.11
N ARG A 37 16.98 1.86 -11.99
CA ARG A 37 17.99 2.93 -12.02
C ARG A 37 17.74 3.91 -13.16
N GLU A 38 16.95 3.54 -14.15
CA GLU A 38 16.71 4.34 -15.34
C GLU A 38 15.72 5.47 -15.06
N ARG A 39 16.12 6.71 -15.34
CA ARG A 39 15.27 7.89 -15.12
C ARG A 39 13.91 7.81 -15.83
N PRO A 40 13.80 7.32 -17.08
CA PRO A 40 12.49 7.14 -17.73
C PRO A 40 11.57 6.18 -16.96
N PHE A 41 12.10 5.06 -16.48
CA PHE A 41 11.32 4.08 -15.71
C PHE A 41 10.90 4.64 -14.35
N ILE A 42 11.77 5.38 -13.67
CA ILE A 42 11.44 6.06 -12.40
C ILE A 42 10.33 7.10 -12.61
N ASN A 43 10.37 7.84 -13.72
CA ASN A 43 9.29 8.78 -14.05
C ASN A 43 7.98 8.05 -14.35
N TYR A 44 8.03 6.88 -14.99
CA TYR A 44 6.86 6.05 -15.21
C TYR A 44 6.27 5.53 -13.89
N LEU A 45 7.09 5.09 -12.94
CA LEU A 45 6.63 4.73 -11.60
C LEU A 45 6.00 5.92 -10.86
N LYS A 46 6.49 7.14 -11.05
CA LYS A 46 5.84 8.35 -10.52
C LYS A 46 4.49 8.61 -11.17
N TYR A 47 4.41 8.46 -12.49
CA TYR A 47 3.16 8.58 -13.24
C TYR A 47 2.11 7.62 -12.69
N LEU A 48 2.46 6.36 -12.45
CA LEU A 48 1.55 5.33 -11.93
C LEU A 48 1.02 5.60 -10.51
N LEU A 49 1.49 6.62 -9.79
CA LEU A 49 0.93 6.98 -8.48
C LEU A 49 -0.54 7.39 -8.55
N TYR A 50 -1.07 7.74 -9.74
CA TYR A 50 -2.49 8.01 -9.93
C TYR A 50 -3.39 6.82 -9.53
N TRP A 51 -2.87 5.59 -9.55
CA TRP A 51 -3.60 4.38 -9.11
C TRP A 51 -3.99 4.41 -7.63
N LYS A 52 -3.43 5.33 -6.84
CA LYS A 52 -3.83 5.56 -5.45
C LYS A 52 -5.15 6.31 -5.31
N GLU A 53 -5.58 7.06 -6.33
CA GLU A 53 -6.83 7.81 -6.24
C GLU A 53 -8.02 6.83 -6.20
N PRO A 54 -9.07 7.09 -5.39
CA PRO A 54 -10.18 6.16 -5.18
C PRO A 54 -10.89 5.71 -6.46
N GLU A 55 -10.92 6.58 -7.46
CA GLU A 55 -11.51 6.37 -8.78
C GLU A 55 -10.85 5.21 -9.54
N TYR A 56 -9.55 4.98 -9.31
CA TYR A 56 -8.75 3.93 -9.96
C TYR A 56 -8.46 2.76 -9.00
N ALA A 57 -8.20 3.05 -7.72
CA ALA A 57 -7.83 2.06 -6.71
C ALA A 57 -8.86 0.93 -6.58
N LYS A 58 -10.14 1.23 -6.84
CA LYS A 58 -11.24 0.24 -6.83
C LYS A 58 -11.06 -0.94 -7.78
N PHE A 59 -10.21 -0.81 -8.81
CA PHE A 59 -9.94 -1.88 -9.77
C PHE A 59 -8.80 -2.81 -9.33
N LEU A 60 -8.04 -2.45 -8.29
CA LEU A 60 -6.90 -3.23 -7.81
C LEU A 60 -7.37 -4.43 -6.98
N LYS A 61 -6.97 -5.64 -7.37
CA LYS A 61 -7.21 -6.86 -6.60
C LYS A 61 -6.18 -7.07 -5.50
N TYR A 62 -4.96 -6.58 -5.72
CA TYR A 62 -3.83 -6.74 -4.79
C TYR A 62 -3.42 -5.37 -4.22
N PRO A 63 -4.11 -4.83 -3.19
CA PRO A 63 -3.88 -3.47 -2.69
C PRO A 63 -2.45 -3.23 -2.18
N HIS A 64 -1.73 -4.29 -1.80
CA HIS A 64 -0.33 -4.20 -1.36
C HIS A 64 0.61 -3.64 -2.44
N CYS A 65 0.25 -3.75 -3.72
CA CYS A 65 1.05 -3.17 -4.81
C CYS A 65 1.26 -1.65 -4.66
N LEU A 66 0.28 -0.93 -4.12
CA LEU A 66 0.37 0.51 -3.91
C LEU A 66 1.45 0.85 -2.87
N HIS A 67 1.57 0.04 -1.82
CA HIS A 67 2.62 0.22 -0.83
C HIS A 67 4.01 0.00 -1.44
N MET A 68 4.16 -1.02 -2.28
CA MET A 68 5.41 -1.24 -3.01
C MET A 68 5.72 -0.09 -3.97
N LEU A 69 4.71 0.42 -4.68
CA LEU A 69 4.85 1.55 -5.59
C LEU A 69 5.32 2.83 -4.87
N GLU A 70 4.84 3.07 -3.65
CA GLU A 70 5.33 4.16 -2.80
C GLU A 70 6.79 3.95 -2.38
N LEU A 71 7.15 2.74 -1.94
CA LEU A 71 8.53 2.43 -1.54
C LEU A 71 9.50 2.58 -2.72
N LEU A 72 9.08 2.22 -3.93
CA LEU A 72 9.87 2.40 -5.16
C LEU A 72 10.18 3.86 -5.50
N GLN A 73 9.51 4.84 -4.88
CA GLN A 73 9.86 6.25 -5.06
C GLN A 73 11.20 6.59 -4.37
N TYR A 74 11.56 5.87 -3.31
CA TYR A 74 12.79 6.07 -2.58
C TYR A 74 13.96 5.35 -3.26
N GLU A 75 14.99 6.11 -3.61
CA GLU A 75 16.17 5.57 -4.31
C GLU A 75 16.89 4.49 -3.49
N HIS A 76 17.00 4.67 -2.18
CA HIS A 76 17.63 3.69 -1.29
C HIS A 76 16.91 2.34 -1.36
N PHE A 77 15.58 2.33 -1.35
CA PHE A 77 14.81 1.09 -1.47
C PHE A 77 15.06 0.41 -2.82
N ARG A 78 15.05 1.16 -3.93
CA ARG A 78 15.36 0.61 -5.27
C ARG A 78 16.76 -0.01 -5.34
N LYS A 79 17.75 0.57 -4.68
CA LYS A 79 19.12 0.05 -4.61
C LYS A 79 19.18 -1.25 -3.82
N GLU A 80 18.52 -1.32 -2.67
CA GLU A 80 18.50 -2.53 -1.82
C GLU A 80 17.78 -3.71 -2.48
N LEU A 81 16.77 -3.45 -3.33
CA LEU A 81 16.03 -4.50 -4.04
C LEU A 81 16.90 -5.37 -4.96
N VAL A 82 18.12 -4.96 -5.31
CA VAL A 82 19.06 -5.81 -6.07
C VAL A 82 19.47 -7.04 -5.25
N ASN A 83 19.52 -6.91 -3.91
CA ASN A 83 19.84 -7.98 -2.99
C ASN A 83 18.66 -8.95 -2.84
N ALA A 84 18.86 -10.22 -3.23
CA ALA A 84 17.83 -11.25 -3.12
C ALA A 84 17.34 -11.47 -1.67
N GLN A 85 18.19 -11.23 -0.67
CA GLN A 85 17.79 -11.33 0.73
C GLN A 85 16.77 -10.25 1.13
N CYS A 86 16.83 -9.06 0.50
CA CYS A 86 15.82 -8.01 0.68
C CYS A 86 14.46 -8.49 0.16
N ALA A 87 14.41 -9.07 -1.04
CA ALA A 87 13.18 -9.61 -1.60
C ALA A 87 12.58 -10.75 -0.75
N LYS A 88 13.43 -11.67 -0.27
CA LYS A 88 13.02 -12.73 0.65
C LYS A 88 12.46 -12.16 1.95
N PHE A 89 13.11 -11.14 2.52
CA PHE A 89 12.61 -10.47 3.71
C PHE A 89 11.23 -9.86 3.48
N ILE A 90 11.02 -9.15 2.36
CA ILE A 90 9.72 -8.57 2.02
C ILE A 90 8.65 -9.66 1.89
N ASP A 91 8.97 -10.78 1.23
CA ASP A 91 8.06 -11.93 1.08
C ASP A 91 7.66 -12.54 2.44
N GLU A 92 8.63 -12.74 3.33
CA GLU A 92 8.38 -13.20 4.70
C GLU A 92 7.49 -12.21 5.48
N GLN A 93 7.73 -10.90 5.34
CA GLN A 93 6.88 -9.88 5.98
C GLN A 93 5.46 -9.87 5.43
N GLN A 94 5.28 -10.05 4.11
CA GLN A 94 3.96 -10.16 3.48
C GLN A 94 3.21 -11.40 4.01
N LEU A 95 3.90 -12.54 4.10
CA LEU A 95 3.33 -13.77 4.65
C LEU A 95 2.90 -13.61 6.11
N LEU A 96 3.78 -13.08 6.97
CA LEU A 96 3.47 -12.83 8.38
C LEU A 96 2.30 -11.87 8.54
N HIS A 97 2.24 -10.82 7.72
CA HIS A 97 1.11 -9.90 7.71
C HIS A 97 -0.20 -10.64 7.42
N TRP A 98 -0.26 -11.47 6.38
CA TRP A 98 -1.46 -12.23 6.03
C TRP A 98 -1.86 -13.25 7.10
N GLN A 99 -0.90 -13.96 7.67
CA GLN A 99 -1.14 -14.93 8.75
C GLN A 99 -1.80 -14.28 9.98
N HIS A 100 -1.39 -13.06 10.33
CA HIS A 100 -1.89 -12.38 11.52
C HIS A 100 -3.02 -11.38 11.24
N TYR A 101 -3.28 -11.05 9.96
CA TYR A 101 -4.24 -10.02 9.56
C TYR A 101 -5.63 -10.25 10.16
N SER A 102 -6.18 -11.47 10.06
CA SER A 102 -7.52 -11.77 10.58
C SER A 102 -7.63 -11.49 12.08
N ARG A 103 -6.65 -11.97 12.87
CA ARG A 103 -6.63 -11.79 14.33
C ARG A 103 -6.47 -10.31 14.71
N LYS A 104 -5.58 -9.60 14.02
CA LYS A 104 -5.37 -8.16 14.21
C LYS A 104 -6.65 -7.38 13.89
N ARG A 105 -7.34 -7.71 12.80
CA ARG A 105 -8.58 -7.04 12.39
C ARG A 105 -9.70 -7.25 13.40
N THR A 106 -9.91 -8.48 13.89
CA THR A 106 -10.93 -8.75 14.92
C THR A 106 -10.67 -7.94 16.19
N ARG A 107 -9.42 -7.89 16.67
CA ARG A 107 -9.05 -7.10 17.86
C ARG A 107 -9.31 -5.60 17.66
N LEU A 108 -8.97 -5.06 16.49
CA LEU A 108 -9.25 -3.66 16.17
C LEU A 108 -10.76 -3.37 16.15
N GLN A 109 -11.56 -4.25 15.54
CA GLN A 109 -13.02 -4.09 15.52
C GLN A 109 -13.61 -4.12 16.93
N GLN A 110 -13.12 -5.01 17.80
CA GLN A 110 -13.54 -5.07 19.20
C GLN A 110 -13.19 -3.77 19.95
N ALA A 111 -11.95 -3.29 19.83
CA ALA A 111 -11.53 -2.04 20.46
C ALA A 111 -12.35 -0.82 20.00
N LEU A 112 -12.69 -0.73 18.70
CA LEU A 112 -13.56 0.32 18.19
C LEU A 112 -14.99 0.23 18.78
N ALA A 113 -15.52 -0.98 18.92
CA ALA A 113 -16.85 -1.20 19.50
C ALA A 113 -16.90 -0.83 20.99
N GLU A 114 -15.87 -1.19 21.76
CA GLU A 114 -15.71 -0.82 23.17
C GLU A 114 -15.62 0.70 23.35
N GLN A 115 -14.91 1.41 22.46
CA GLN A 115 -14.77 2.86 22.51
C GLN A 115 -16.10 3.60 22.22
N GLN A 116 -16.99 3.01 21.41
CA GLN A 116 -18.32 3.56 21.13
C GLN A 116 -19.33 3.32 22.26
N GLN A 117 -19.07 2.33 23.13
CA GLN A 117 -19.94 1.98 24.26
C GLN A 117 -19.50 2.61 25.60
N ALA A 118 -18.39 3.35 25.64
CA ALA A 118 -17.92 4.03 26.84
C ALA A 118 -18.93 5.13 27.27
N PRO A 119 -19.46 5.11 28.51
CA PRO A 119 -20.36 6.14 28.98
C PRO A 119 -19.65 7.50 29.06
N GLN A 120 -20.25 8.55 28.49
CA GLN A 120 -19.83 9.93 28.76
C GLN A 120 -20.02 10.20 30.25
N GLN A 121 -18.93 10.32 31.02
CA GLN A 121 -19.01 10.79 32.40
C GLN A 121 -19.53 12.24 32.39
N PRO A 122 -20.61 12.56 33.12
CA PRO A 122 -21.07 13.94 33.23
C PRO A 122 -20.00 14.78 33.96
N PRO A 123 -19.87 16.09 33.62
CA PRO A 123 -18.86 16.94 34.23
C PRO A 123 -19.06 17.05 35.75
N PRO A 124 -17.99 17.20 36.53
CA PRO A 124 -18.10 17.33 37.98
C PRO A 124 -18.81 18.65 38.31
N HIS A 125 -20.03 18.57 38.83
CA HIS A 125 -20.72 19.73 39.39
C HIS A 125 -19.96 20.17 40.66
N GLY A 126 -19.33 21.36 40.57
CA GLY A 126 -18.73 22.04 41.70
C GLY A 126 -19.80 22.39 42.74
N ASN A 127 -19.57 22.00 43.99
CA ASN A 127 -20.41 22.36 45.11
C ASN A 127 -20.29 23.87 45.39
N ALA A 128 -21.33 24.61 45.03
CA ALA A 128 -21.63 25.92 45.61
C ALA A 128 -22.83 25.76 46.56
N ALA A 129 -22.56 25.75 47.86
CA ALA A 129 -23.52 26.07 48.93
C ALA A 129 -22.68 26.33 50.20
N ALA A 130 -22.34 27.58 50.52
CA ALA A 130 -23.20 28.48 51.31
C ALA A 130 -23.60 27.86 52.66
N LYS A 131 -22.83 28.20 53.70
CA LYS A 131 -23.31 28.66 55.00
C LYS A 131 -22.19 29.39 55.72
#